data_AF-A0A354WMP4-F1
#
_entry.id   AF-A0A354WMP4-F1
#
_cell.length_a   1.000
_cell.length_b   1.000
_cell.length_c   1.000
_cell.angle_alpha   90.00
_cell.angle_beta   90.00
_cell.angle_gamma   90.00
#
_symmetry.space_group_name_H-M   'P 1'
#
loop_
_entity.id
_entity.type
_entity.pdbx_description
1 polymer ?
#
loop_
_entity_poly.entity_id
_entity_poly.type
_entity_poly.pdbx_seq_one_letter_code
_entity_poly.pdbx_strand_id
1 'polypeptide(L)' 'MTERMQRILPTVQKPARYTGGEWGEIKKDLKDVRVRVAFCFPDTYEIGMSNLGMRILYGVMNGMDGV' A
#
# COMPACT_ATOMS: atom_id res chain seq x y z
N MET A 1 -10.25 12.46 -0.35
CA MET A 1 -9.29 13.29 0.41
C MET A 1 -10.05 14.44 1.05
N THR A 2 -9.92 14.71 2.35
CA THR A 2 -10.65 15.80 3.01
C THR A 2 -9.93 17.14 2.84
N GLU A 3 -10.65 18.26 2.90
CA GLU A 3 -10.05 19.62 2.83
C GLU A 3 -9.00 19.84 3.93
N ARG A 4 -9.26 19.31 5.13
CA ARG A 4 -8.30 19.38 6.25
C ARG A 4 -6.99 18.67 5.91
N MET A 5 -7.03 17.48 5.29
CA MET A 5 -5.82 16.76 4.89
C MET A 5 -5.07 17.50 3.79
N GLN A 6 -5.76 18.07 2.80
CA GLN A 6 -5.11 18.84 1.72
C GLN A 6 -4.31 20.03 2.25
N ARG A 7 -4.77 20.68 3.32
CA ARG A 7 -4.06 21.79 3.96
C ARG A 7 -2.87 21.34 4.81
N ILE A 8 -2.96 20.19 5.46
CA ILE A 8 -1.95 19.72 6.44
C ILE A 8 -0.82 18.96 5.76
N LEU A 9 -1.09 18.16 4.72
CA LEU A 9 -0.04 17.35 4.09
C LEU A 9 1.18 18.16 3.58
N PRO A 10 1.02 19.34 2.97
CA PRO A 10 2.18 20.14 2.56
C PRO A 10 3.06 20.63 3.72
N THR A 11 2.55 20.61 4.96
CA THR A 11 3.26 21.15 6.14
C THR A 11 3.99 20.08 6.94
N VAL A 12 3.94 18.80 6.54
CA VAL A 12 4.59 17.69 7.25
C VAL A 12 5.72 17.09 6.43
N GLN A 13 6.69 16.46 7.10
CA GLN A 13 7.74 15.72 6.40
C GLN A 13 7.18 14.42 5.84
N LYS A 14 7.55 14.04 4.61
CA LYS A 14 7.14 12.77 3.97
C LYS A 14 5.60 12.58 3.94
N PRO A 15 4.83 13.52 3.34
CA PRO A 15 3.36 13.53 3.37
C PRO A 15 2.69 12.24 2.89
N ALA A 16 3.31 11.55 1.92
CA ALA A 16 2.82 10.28 1.41
C ALA A 16 2.66 9.19 2.50
N ARG A 17 3.35 9.30 3.64
CA ARG A 17 3.20 8.34 4.76
C ARG A 17 1.92 8.51 5.57
N TYR A 18 1.21 9.63 5.38
CA TYR A 18 0.00 9.96 6.15
C TYR A 18 -1.28 9.84 5.32
N THR A 19 -1.20 9.27 4.12
CA THR A 19 -2.37 9.09 3.23
C THR A 19 -3.23 7.88 3.58
N GLY A 20 -2.76 7.00 4.48
CA GLY A 20 -3.52 5.84 4.97
C GLY A 20 -3.54 4.64 4.02
N GLY A 21 -2.58 4.57 3.09
CA GLY A 21 -2.47 3.53 2.07
C GLY A 21 -1.66 4.02 0.87
N GLU A 22 -1.37 3.11 -0.05
CA GLU A 22 -0.72 3.42 -1.32
C GLU A 22 -1.74 3.73 -2.42
N TRP A 23 -1.34 4.54 -3.40
CA TRP A 23 -2.17 4.80 -4.57
C TRP A 23 -2.40 3.50 -5.36
N GLY A 24 -3.66 3.20 -5.66
CA GLY A 24 -4.04 1.99 -6.40
C GLY A 24 -4.02 0.71 -5.55
N GLU A 25 -4.01 0.83 -4.22
CA GLU A 25 -4.23 -0.31 -3.33
C GLU A 25 -5.59 -0.97 -3.58
N ILE A 26 -5.64 -2.29 -3.48
CA ILE A 26 -6.83 -3.11 -3.63
C ILE A 26 -7.36 -3.37 -2.22
N LYS A 27 -8.62 -3.00 -1.99
CA LYS A 27 -9.30 -3.23 -0.72
C LYS A 27 -10.34 -4.33 -0.90
N LYS A 28 -10.16 -5.43 -0.17
CA LYS A 28 -11.10 -6.56 -0.12
C LYS A 28 -11.90 -6.50 1.18
N ASP A 29 -13.14 -7.02 1.17
CA ASP A 29 -13.86 -7.23 2.42
C ASP A 29 -13.15 -8.35 3.20
N LEU A 30 -12.79 -8.06 4.45
CA LEU A 30 -12.09 -8.99 5.31
C LEU A 30 -12.92 -10.21 5.71
N LYS A 31 -14.24 -10.19 5.45
CA LYS A 31 -15.13 -11.34 5.62
C LYS A 31 -15.02 -12.35 4.48
N ASP A 32 -14.59 -11.91 3.29
CA ASP A 32 -14.51 -12.73 2.09
C ASP A 32 -13.10 -13.31 1.85
N VAL A 33 -12.12 -12.93 2.68
CA VAL A 33 -10.75 -13.44 2.62
C VAL A 33 -10.52 -14.57 3.61
N ARG A 34 -9.93 -15.67 3.13
CA ARG A 34 -9.55 -16.84 3.95
C ARG A 34 -8.12 -16.73 4.46
N VAL A 35 -7.25 -16.08 3.68
CA VAL A 35 -5.82 -15.92 4.00
C VAL A 35 -5.43 -14.46 3.87
N ARG A 36 -4.61 -13.96 4.80
CA ARG A 36 -4.05 -12.61 4.75
C ARG A 36 -2.54 -12.72 4.61
N VAL A 37 -1.99 -12.04 3.61
CA VAL A 37 -0.57 -12.12 3.27
C VAL A 37 0.05 -10.74 3.40
N ALA A 38 1.23 -10.68 4.01
CA ALA A 38 2.05 -9.50 4.11
C ALA A 38 3.43 -9.78 3.49
N PHE A 39 3.82 -8.96 2.51
CA PHE A 39 5.18 -8.96 2.01
C PHE A 39 6.03 -8.03 2.87
N CYS A 40 7.11 -8.56 3.43
CA CYS A 40 8.08 -7.79 4.18
C CYS A 40 9.42 -7.82 3.43
N PHE A 41 9.91 -6.64 3.05
CA PHE A 41 11.22 -6.51 2.41
C PHE A 41 12.11 -5.62 3.28
N PRO A 42 13.29 -6.09 3.71
CA PRO A 42 14.17 -5.35 4.59
C PRO A 42 15.03 -4.37 3.79
N ASP A 43 14.41 -3.33 3.24
CA ASP A 43 15.11 -2.22 2.57
C ASP A 43 14.61 -0.88 3.09
N THR A 44 15.51 0.09 3.14
CA THR A 44 15.19 1.50 3.22
C THR A 44 14.44 1.92 1.96
N TYR A 45 13.12 1.79 2.01
CA TYR A 45 12.14 2.23 1.00
C TYR A 45 12.41 3.64 0.43
N GLU A 46 13.18 4.46 1.14
CA GLU A 46 13.58 5.83 0.76
C GLU A 46 14.51 5.90 -0.46
N ILE A 47 15.17 4.80 -0.84
CA ILE A 47 16.14 4.81 -1.96
C ILE A 47 15.43 4.74 -3.33
N GLY A 48 14.11 4.47 -3.36
CA GLY A 48 13.34 4.49 -4.61
C GLY A 48 13.71 3.38 -5.60
N MET A 49 14.25 2.26 -5.10
CA MET A 49 14.56 1.10 -5.94
C MET A 49 13.29 0.39 -6.42
N SER A 50 13.36 -0.14 -7.65
CA SER A 50 12.24 -0.82 -8.30
C SER A 50 11.96 -2.18 -7.65
N ASN A 51 11.00 -2.22 -6.72
CA ASN A 51 10.46 -3.47 -6.15
C ASN A 51 9.47 -4.16 -7.11
N LEU A 52 9.87 -4.34 -8.38
CA LEU A 52 9.00 -4.90 -9.43
C LEU A 52 8.46 -6.29 -9.05
N GLY A 53 9.31 -7.15 -8.50
CA GLY A 53 8.90 -8.48 -8.03
C GLY A 53 7.79 -8.42 -6.99
N MET A 54 7.87 -7.48 -6.04
CA MET A 54 6.85 -7.30 -5.00
C MET A 54 5.53 -6.78 -5.58
N ARG A 55 5.58 -5.91 -6.60
CA ARG A 55 4.37 -5.49 -7.33
C ARG A 55 3.71 -6.63 -8.11
N ILE A 56 4.52 -7.49 -8.75
CA ILE A 56 4.02 -8.68 -9.45
C ILE A 56 3.36 -9.63 -8.44
N LEU A 57 4.05 -9.96 -7.35
CA LEU A 57 3.51 -10.83 -6.31
C LEU A 57 2.24 -10.24 -5.68
N TYR A 58 2.22 -8.94 -5.41
CA TYR A 58 1.01 -8.24 -4.95
C TYR A 58 -0.18 -8.41 -5.91
N GLY A 59 0.04 -8.25 -7.22
CA GLY A 59 -1.01 -8.46 -8.23
C GLY A 59 -1.48 -9.91 -8.26
N VAL A 60 -0.55 -10.85 -8.26
CA VAL A 60 -0.84 -12.29 -8.26
C VAL A 60 -1.64 -12.70 -7.03
N MET A 61 -1.23 -12.30 -5.82
CA MET A 61 -1.98 -12.60 -4.59
C MET A 61 -3.37 -11.96 -4.60
N ASN A 62 -3.51 -10.74 -5.12
CA ASN A 62 -4.81 -10.08 -5.19
C ASN A 62 -5.74 -10.71 -6.25
N GLY A 63 -5.21 -11.44 -7.23
CA GLY A 63 -6.00 -12.19 -8.22
C GLY A 63 -6.37 -13.61 -7.78
N MET A 64 -5.86 -14.10 -6.63
CA MET A 64 -6.21 -15.43 -6.13
C MET A 64 -7.50 -15.40 -5.31
N ASP A 65 -8.39 -16.36 -5.56
CA ASP A 65 -9.67 -16.47 -4.87
C ASP A 65 -9.50 -16.80 -3.37
N GLY A 66 -10.01 -15.90 -2.52
CA GLY A 66 -9.98 -16.02 -1.07
C GLY A 66 -8.64 -15.63 -0.42
N VAL A 67 -7.74 -15.00 -1.18
CA VAL A 67 -6.60 -14.22 -0.67
C VAL A 67 -6.95 -12.75 -0.76
#